data_AF-S6A1I1-F1
#
_entry.id   AF-S6A1I1-F1
#
_cell.length_a   1.000
_cell.length_b   1.000
_cell.length_c   1.000
_cell.angle_alpha   90.00
_cell.angle_beta   90.00
_cell.angle_gamma   90.00
#
_symmetry.space_group_name_H-M   'P 1'
#
loop_
_entity.id
_entity.type
_entity.pdbx_description
1 polymer ?
#
loop_
_entity_poly.entity_id
_entity_poly.type
_entity_poly.pdbx_seq_one_letter_code
_entity_poly.pdbx_strand_id
1 'polypeptide(L)'
;MEQDERSLIEHHFSMLREIFDAIDDMIFVAKSDGCSFRYIWANKAACRTIGMDNVTGKRFEDVLSPERAAKIKENYKQAAQMKTTITYEDEMETSNGWKHYETVLTPLDGEGDWHRWFVAVVRDVTERKMKERELQKMKEQLEASRKRYKTFLEHLPGGVLVFNQEGMVIYANISAVQLLGAKQKSDIVGIPMRKICRD
;
A
#
# COMPACT_ATOMS: atom_id res chain seq x y z
N MET A 1 4.16 38.50 31.16
CA MET A 1 5.37 37.80 30.65
C MET A 1 5.31 36.30 30.93
N GLU A 2 5.57 35.78 32.14
CA GLU A 2 5.49 34.32 32.39
C GLU A 2 4.09 33.71 32.17
N GLN A 3 3.03 34.50 32.43
CA GLN A 3 1.64 34.07 32.23
C GLN A 3 1.22 34.05 30.74
N ASP A 4 1.80 34.95 29.94
CA ASP A 4 1.54 35.03 28.49
C ASP A 4 2.28 33.92 27.74
N GLU A 5 3.52 33.61 28.15
CA GLU A 5 4.29 32.50 27.59
C GLU A 5 3.65 31.14 27.91
N ARG A 6 3.16 30.94 29.14
CA ARG A 6 2.41 29.72 29.49
C ARG A 6 1.13 29.57 28.68
N SER A 7 0.37 30.66 28.52
CA SER A 7 -0.87 30.65 27.73
C SER A 7 -0.61 30.35 26.25
N LEU A 8 0.46 30.91 25.68
CA LEU A 8 0.86 30.64 24.30
C LEU A 8 1.30 29.19 24.11
N ILE A 9 2.08 28.65 25.04
CA ILE A 9 2.53 27.25 25.05
C ILE A 9 1.33 26.30 25.15
N GLU A 10 0.39 26.56 26.07
CA GLU A 10 -0.84 25.78 26.23
C GLU A 10 -1.70 25.81 24.96
N HIS A 11 -1.82 26.99 24.33
CA HIS A 11 -2.55 27.14 23.08
C HIS A 11 -1.92 26.32 21.93
N HIS A 12 -0.60 26.40 21.76
CA HIS A 12 0.11 25.59 20.76
C HIS A 12 0.00 24.09 21.02
N PHE A 13 0.11 23.65 22.28
CA PHE A 13 -0.07 22.24 22.63
C PHE A 13 -1.50 21.75 22.38
N SER A 14 -2.51 22.57 22.66
CA SER A 14 -3.91 22.25 22.36
C SER A 14 -4.13 22.09 20.86
N MET A 15 -3.62 23.04 20.07
CA MET A 15 -3.73 23.00 18.61
C MET A 15 -3.06 21.76 18.01
N LEU A 16 -1.84 21.42 18.44
CA LEU A 16 -1.14 20.22 17.99
C LEU A 16 -1.94 18.95 18.32
N ARG A 17 -2.54 18.90 19.52
CA ARG A 17 -3.36 17.76 19.94
C ARG A 17 -4.60 17.61 19.05
N GLU A 18 -5.28 18.71 18.73
CA GLU A 18 -6.43 18.70 17.82
C GLU A 18 -6.04 18.25 16.40
N ILE A 19 -4.92 18.74 15.88
CA ILE A 19 -4.42 18.35 14.56
C ILE A 19 -4.17 16.84 14.51
N PHE A 20 -3.46 16.29 15.50
CA PHE A 20 -3.18 14.86 15.52
C PHE A 20 -4.42 14.00 15.78
N ASP A 21 -5.41 14.51 16.52
CA ASP A 21 -6.68 13.83 16.74
C ASP A 21 -7.61 13.83 15.51
N ALA A 22 -7.44 14.80 14.60
CA ALA A 22 -8.13 14.85 13.32
C ALA A 22 -7.57 13.86 12.29
N ILE A 23 -6.37 13.32 12.53
CA ILE A 23 -5.74 12.32 11.66
C ILE A 23 -6.32 10.93 11.97
N ASP A 24 -6.75 10.23 10.92
CA ASP A 24 -7.27 8.86 11.02
C ASP A 24 -6.18 7.80 11.23
N ASP A 25 -4.94 8.11 10.82
CA ASP A 25 -3.78 7.28 11.16
C ASP A 25 -3.58 7.23 12.67
N MET A 26 -3.23 6.07 13.19
CA MET A 26 -2.96 5.91 14.61
C MET A 26 -1.57 6.42 14.90
N ILE A 27 -1.46 7.38 15.82
CA ILE A 27 -0.18 7.98 16.21
C ILE A 27 0.09 7.60 17.65
N PHE A 28 1.27 7.02 17.88
CA PHE A 28 1.77 6.66 19.19
C PHE A 28 3.09 7.37 19.45
N VAL A 29 3.23 7.91 20.65
CA VAL A 29 4.50 8.38 21.18
C VAL A 29 4.86 7.49 22.34
N ALA A 30 6.07 6.94 22.33
CA ALA A 30 6.57 6.10 23.40
C ALA A 30 8.00 6.51 23.80
N LYS A 31 8.35 6.24 25.05
CA LYS A 31 9.73 6.36 25.55
C LYS A 31 10.28 4.99 25.93
N SER A 32 11.60 4.86 25.81
CA SER A 32 12.33 3.74 26.37
C SER A 32 13.10 4.15 27.62
N ASP A 33 13.00 3.36 28.68
CA ASP A 33 13.85 3.45 29.88
C ASP A 33 15.03 2.46 29.82
N GLY A 34 15.35 1.93 28.62
CA GLY A 34 16.40 0.94 28.40
C GLY A 34 15.98 -0.50 28.66
N CYS A 35 15.07 -0.74 29.61
CA CYS A 35 14.56 -2.08 29.94
C CYS A 35 13.14 -2.32 29.40
N SER A 36 12.36 -1.26 29.19
CA SER A 36 10.96 -1.33 28.77
C SER A 36 10.57 -0.14 27.88
N PHE A 37 9.41 -0.27 27.25
CA PHE A 37 8.80 0.77 26.43
C PHE A 37 7.46 1.15 27.03
N ARG A 38 7.20 2.45 27.13
CA ARG A 38 5.97 3.01 27.71
C ARG A 38 5.37 4.04 26.78
N TYR A 39 4.05 3.98 26.61
CA TYR A 39 3.34 5.02 25.89
C TYR A 39 3.39 6.33 26.68
N ILE A 40 3.75 7.42 26.02
CA ILE A 40 3.68 8.78 26.55
C ILE A 40 2.38 9.43 26.10
N TRP A 41 1.96 9.14 24.86
CA TRP A 41 0.78 9.75 24.27
C TRP A 41 0.29 8.92 23.09
N ALA A 42 -1.00 9.02 22.79
CA ALA A 42 -1.61 8.47 21.58
C ALA A 42 -2.77 9.36 21.15
N ASN A 43 -3.02 9.46 19.83
CA ASN A 43 -4.16 10.19 19.31
C ASN A 43 -5.48 9.43 19.49
N LYS A 44 -6.61 10.10 19.26
CA LYS A 44 -7.95 9.46 19.33
C LYS A 44 -8.08 8.21 18.46
N ALA A 45 -7.50 8.23 17.24
CA ALA A 45 -7.55 7.07 16.36
C ALA A 45 -6.88 5.84 16.98
N ALA A 46 -5.68 6.02 17.55
CA ALA A 46 -4.97 5.00 18.29
C ALA A 46 -5.75 4.46 19.49
N CYS A 47 -6.29 5.36 20.33
CA CYS A 47 -7.09 4.99 21.50
C CYS A 47 -8.34 4.17 21.13
N ARG A 48 -9.05 4.55 20.05
CA ARG A 48 -10.22 3.81 19.54
C ARG A 48 -9.86 2.38 19.13
N THR A 49 -8.75 2.20 18.43
CA THR A 49 -8.32 0.86 17.97
C THR A 49 -7.87 -0.03 19.12
N ILE A 50 -7.20 0.54 20.11
CA ILE A 50 -6.80 -0.19 21.32
C ILE A 50 -8.00 -0.51 22.21
N GLY A 51 -9.08 0.26 22.12
CA GLY A 51 -10.25 0.13 22.98
C GLY A 51 -10.03 0.72 24.38
N MET A 52 -9.16 1.73 24.48
CA MET A 52 -8.81 2.38 25.75
C MET A 52 -8.78 3.89 25.57
N ASP A 53 -9.41 4.62 26.49
CA ASP A 53 -9.44 6.09 26.44
C ASP A 53 -8.07 6.73 26.65
N ASN A 54 -7.20 6.06 27.43
CA ASN A 54 -5.86 6.54 27.72
C ASN A 54 -4.87 5.38 27.90
N VAL A 55 -3.79 5.43 27.12
CA VAL A 55 -2.67 4.47 27.18
C VAL A 55 -1.42 5.05 27.86
N THR A 56 -1.44 6.33 28.21
CA THR A 56 -0.29 7.04 28.80
C THR A 56 0.22 6.33 30.06
N GLY A 57 1.54 6.12 30.12
CA GLY A 57 2.25 5.46 31.22
C GLY A 57 2.26 3.93 31.16
N LYS A 58 1.34 3.32 30.40
CA LYS A 58 1.24 1.86 30.27
C LYS A 58 2.39 1.30 29.44
N ARG A 59 2.78 0.07 29.76
CA ARG A 59 3.75 -0.69 28.97
C ARG A 59 3.08 -1.32 27.75
N PHE A 60 3.87 -1.67 26.75
CA PHE A 60 3.35 -2.37 25.56
C PHE A 60 2.67 -3.69 25.95
N GLU A 61 3.20 -4.38 26.95
CA GLU A 61 2.67 -5.63 27.49
C GLU A 61 1.34 -5.48 28.23
N ASP A 62 1.04 -4.29 28.75
CA ASP A 62 -0.22 -4.03 29.47
C ASP A 62 -1.38 -3.75 28.51
N VAL A 63 -1.06 -3.51 27.23
CA VAL A 63 -1.98 -3.02 26.19
C VAL A 63 -2.11 -4.01 25.04
N LEU A 64 -1.03 -4.72 24.71
CA LEU A 64 -0.96 -5.65 23.59
C LEU A 64 -0.82 -7.09 24.08
N SER A 65 -1.21 -8.04 23.24
CA SER A 65 -0.93 -9.46 23.51
C SER A 65 0.58 -9.72 23.61
N PRO A 66 1.03 -10.73 24.38
CA PRO A 66 2.46 -11.01 24.58
C PRO A 66 3.25 -11.16 23.28
N GLU A 67 2.68 -11.84 22.28
CA GLU A 67 3.30 -12.04 20.97
C GLU A 67 3.51 -10.71 20.22
N ARG A 68 2.48 -9.85 20.20
CA ARG A 68 2.56 -8.54 19.54
C ARG A 68 3.49 -7.59 20.27
N ALA A 69 3.42 -7.58 21.60
CA ALA A 69 4.32 -6.79 22.42
C ALA A 69 5.78 -7.18 22.15
N ALA A 70 6.09 -8.47 22.05
CA ALA A 70 7.44 -8.94 21.71
C ALA A 70 7.89 -8.48 20.32
N LYS A 71 7.04 -8.65 19.30
CA LYS A 71 7.34 -8.21 17.91
C LYS A 71 7.57 -6.71 17.82
N ILE A 72 6.69 -5.90 18.41
CA ILE A 72 6.80 -4.43 18.37
C ILE A 72 8.04 -3.97 19.14
N LYS A 73 8.34 -4.56 20.30
CA LYS A 73 9.57 -4.24 21.05
C LYS A 73 10.83 -4.48 20.23
N GLU A 74 10.86 -5.55 19.43
CA GLU A 74 12.01 -5.86 18.59
C GLU A 74 12.20 -4.77 17.51
N ASN A 75 11.13 -4.36 16.84
CA ASN A 75 11.17 -3.25 15.87
C ASN A 75 11.65 -1.94 16.53
N TYR A 76 11.18 -1.64 17.75
CA TYR A 76 11.64 -0.47 18.50
C TYR A 76 13.11 -0.56 18.91
N LYS A 77 13.60 -1.73 19.30
CA LYS A 77 15.02 -1.95 19.57
C LYS A 77 15.86 -1.74 18.31
N GLN A 78 15.42 -2.26 17.16
CA GLN A 78 16.11 -2.08 15.88
C GLN A 78 16.17 -0.61 15.47
N ALA A 79 15.04 0.11 15.52
CA ALA A 79 15.00 1.55 15.26
C ALA A 79 15.95 2.32 16.20
N ALA A 80 15.98 1.96 17.49
CA ALA A 80 16.86 2.58 18.48
C ALA A 80 18.35 2.33 18.21
N GLN A 81 18.70 1.12 17.76
CA GLN A 81 20.08 0.73 17.43
C GLN A 81 20.56 1.41 16.15
N MET A 82 19.72 1.45 15.12
CA MET A 82 20.04 2.05 13.84
C MET A 82 19.98 3.58 13.85
N LYS A 83 19.29 4.17 14.84
CA LYS A 83 18.99 5.62 14.92
C LYS A 83 18.38 6.18 13.63
N THR A 84 17.58 5.36 12.96
CA THR A 84 16.93 5.74 11.71
C THR A 84 15.47 5.33 11.73
N THR A 85 14.69 5.98 10.86
CA THR A 85 13.30 5.64 10.66
C THR A 85 13.21 4.27 9.99
N ILE A 86 12.40 3.39 10.55
CA ILE A 86 12.09 2.09 9.94
C ILE A 86 10.63 2.06 9.53
N THR A 87 10.34 1.42 8.40
CA THR A 87 8.98 1.18 7.92
C THR A 87 8.78 -0.32 7.80
N TYR A 88 7.70 -0.83 8.35
CA TYR A 88 7.34 -2.24 8.26
C TYR A 88 5.84 -2.41 8.12
N GLU A 89 5.42 -3.54 7.58
CA GLU A 89 4.02 -3.89 7.44
C GLU A 89 3.67 -5.00 8.44
N ASP A 90 2.43 -4.96 8.93
CA ASP A 90 1.87 -6.00 9.79
C ASP A 90 0.45 -6.34 9.35
N GLU A 91 0.06 -7.58 9.62
CA GLU A 91 -1.29 -8.06 9.31
C GLU A 91 -1.97 -8.48 10.60
N MET A 92 -3.25 -8.16 10.68
CA MET A 92 -4.02 -8.36 11.89
C MET A 92 -5.42 -8.82 11.57
N GLU A 93 -5.82 -9.91 12.21
CA GLU A 93 -7.22 -10.27 12.29
C GLU A 93 -7.92 -9.34 13.28
N THR A 94 -8.97 -8.67 12.81
CA THR A 94 -9.86 -7.84 13.63
C THR A 94 -11.27 -8.41 13.58
N SER A 95 -12.19 -7.91 14.41
CA SER A 95 -13.61 -8.28 14.33
C SER A 95 -14.23 -8.02 12.95
N ASN A 96 -13.64 -7.12 12.17
CA ASN A 96 -14.08 -6.73 10.84
C ASN A 96 -13.28 -7.43 9.73
N GLY A 97 -12.53 -8.49 10.06
CA GLY A 97 -11.70 -9.25 9.15
C GLY A 97 -10.22 -8.87 9.18
N TRP A 98 -9.48 -9.41 8.22
CA TRP A 98 -8.04 -9.18 8.07
C TRP A 98 -7.75 -7.75 7.61
N LYS A 99 -6.89 -7.07 8.36
CA LYS A 99 -6.38 -5.74 8.06
C LYS A 99 -4.88 -5.75 7.83
N HIS A 100 -4.44 -4.89 6.92
CA HIS A 100 -3.04 -4.62 6.64
C HIS A 100 -2.69 -3.24 7.19
N TYR A 101 -1.65 -3.18 8.01
CA TYR A 101 -1.13 -1.94 8.57
C TYR A 101 0.29 -1.69 8.09
N GLU A 102 0.59 -0.44 7.77
CA GLU A 102 1.93 0.06 7.49
C GLU A 102 2.33 0.94 8.68
N THR A 103 3.43 0.59 9.34
CA THR A 103 3.95 1.35 10.48
C THR A 103 5.25 2.03 10.10
N VAL A 104 5.28 3.35 10.28
CA VAL A 104 6.50 4.16 10.21
C VAL A 104 6.93 4.47 11.64
N LEU A 105 8.08 3.94 12.05
CA LEU A 105 8.63 4.10 13.38
C LEU A 105 9.89 4.97 13.32
N THR A 106 9.79 6.14 13.92
CA THR A 106 10.86 7.15 13.92
C THR A 106 11.43 7.30 15.34
N PRO A 107 12.69 6.92 15.59
CA PRO A 107 13.36 7.26 16.83
C PRO A 107 13.67 8.76 16.84
N LEU A 108 13.42 9.41 17.97
CA LEU A 108 13.75 10.82 18.20
C LEU A 108 14.80 10.91 19.30
N ASP A 109 15.91 11.59 19.00
CA ASP A 109 16.93 11.96 19.96
C ASP A 109 16.52 13.32 20.57
N GLY A 110 16.24 13.35 21.87
CA GLY A 110 15.99 14.60 22.61
C GLY A 110 17.29 15.17 23.20
N GLU A 111 17.34 16.49 23.43
CA GLU A 111 18.42 17.12 24.21
C GLU A 111 18.17 16.95 25.72
N GLY A 112 19.15 16.44 26.48
CA GLY A 112 19.12 16.31 27.95
C GLY A 112 18.80 14.89 28.47
N ASP A 113 18.28 14.76 29.71
CA ASP A 113 17.90 13.49 30.39
C ASP A 113 16.68 12.77 29.74
N TRP A 114 16.37 13.14 28.49
CA TRP A 114 15.23 12.74 27.68
C TRP A 114 15.57 11.45 26.92
N HIS A 115 15.51 10.34 27.64
CA HIS A 115 15.80 9.00 27.14
C HIS A 115 14.92 8.62 25.91
N ARG A 116 15.57 8.26 24.79
CA ARG A 116 15.07 7.74 23.49
C ARG A 116 13.54 7.73 23.33
N TRP A 117 13.01 8.71 22.61
CA TRP A 117 11.61 8.79 22.24
C TRP A 117 11.38 8.11 20.89
N PHE A 118 10.15 7.70 20.66
CA PHE A 118 9.73 7.04 19.43
C PHE A 118 8.37 7.58 19.03
N VAL A 119 8.24 7.93 17.77
CA VAL A 119 6.95 8.22 17.14
C VAL A 119 6.64 7.07 16.19
N ALA A 120 5.53 6.39 16.42
CA ALA A 120 5.00 5.40 15.50
C ALA A 120 3.71 5.93 14.87
N VAL A 121 3.69 5.98 13.55
CA VAL A 121 2.49 6.24 12.76
C VAL A 121 2.07 4.93 12.12
N VAL A 122 0.87 4.45 12.46
CA VAL A 122 0.31 3.19 11.97
C VAL A 122 -0.90 3.52 11.10
N ARG A 123 -0.76 3.24 9.80
CA ARG A 123 -1.77 3.51 8.78
C ARG A 123 -2.45 2.21 8.35
N ASP A 124 -3.78 2.22 8.28
CA ASP A 124 -4.54 1.13 7.66
C ASP A 124 -4.41 1.23 6.15
N VAL A 125 -3.72 0.26 5.54
CA VAL A 125 -3.49 0.18 4.09
C VAL A 125 -4.31 -0.94 3.45
N THR A 126 -5.30 -1.48 4.17
CA THR A 126 -6.11 -2.63 3.72
C THR A 126 -6.80 -2.33 2.40
N GLU A 127 -7.52 -1.22 2.30
CA GLU A 127 -8.25 -0.87 1.07
C GLU A 127 -7.31 -0.67 -0.11
N ARG A 128 -6.17 0.02 0.10
CA ARG A 128 -5.14 0.23 -0.91
C ARG A 128 -4.62 -1.12 -1.43
N LYS A 129 -4.20 -2.01 -0.52
CA LYS A 129 -3.68 -3.34 -0.89
C LYS A 129 -4.72 -4.22 -1.56
N MET A 130 -5.98 -4.16 -1.14
CA MET A 130 -7.05 -4.94 -1.77
C MET A 130 -7.30 -4.47 -3.20
N LYS A 131 -7.34 -3.16 -3.45
CA LYS A 131 -7.45 -2.59 -4.79
C LYS A 131 -6.23 -2.94 -5.67
N GLU A 132 -5.02 -2.85 -5.12
CA GLU A 132 -3.80 -3.24 -5.85
C GLU A 132 -3.81 -4.72 -6.24
N ARG A 133 -4.22 -5.61 -5.32
CA ARG A 133 -4.34 -7.05 -5.59
C ARG A 133 -5.43 -7.34 -6.62
N GLU A 134 -6.57 -6.66 -6.54
CA GLU A 134 -7.65 -6.81 -7.52
C GLU A 134 -7.21 -6.36 -8.91
N LEU A 135 -6.57 -5.19 -9.00
CA LEU A 135 -6.03 -4.67 -10.26
C LEU A 135 -5.00 -5.63 -10.87
N GLN A 136 -4.10 -6.16 -10.04
CA GLN A 136 -3.10 -7.13 -10.48
C GLN A 136 -3.76 -8.42 -11.02
N LYS A 137 -4.76 -8.96 -10.31
CA LYS A 137 -5.53 -10.12 -10.77
C LYS A 137 -6.25 -9.85 -12.09
N MET A 138 -6.88 -8.69 -12.24
CA MET A 138 -7.56 -8.31 -13.49
C MET A 138 -6.57 -8.21 -14.66
N LYS A 139 -5.37 -7.65 -14.42
CA LYS A 139 -4.31 -7.57 -15.43
C LYS A 139 -3.84 -8.95 -15.86
N GLU A 140 -3.56 -9.85 -14.92
CA GLU A 140 -3.16 -11.22 -15.19
C GLU A 140 -4.24 -11.99 -15.97
N GLN A 141 -5.51 -11.84 -15.58
CA GLN A 141 -6.64 -12.44 -16.28
C GLN A 141 -6.78 -11.92 -17.71
N LEU A 142 -6.61 -10.61 -17.92
CA LEU A 142 -6.64 -9.99 -19.24
C LEU A 142 -5.49 -10.48 -20.12
N GLU A 143 -4.28 -10.55 -19.58
CA GLU A 143 -3.10 -11.06 -20.30
C GLU A 143 -3.27 -12.54 -20.68
N ALA A 144 -3.74 -13.37 -19.74
CA ALA A 144 -4.02 -14.77 -20.00
C ALA A 144 -5.12 -14.94 -21.07
N SER A 145 -6.18 -14.13 -21.00
CA SER A 145 -7.26 -14.13 -22.00
C SER A 145 -6.77 -13.71 -23.39
N ARG A 146 -6.00 -12.62 -23.48
CA ARG A 146 -5.37 -12.16 -24.73
C ARG A 146 -4.46 -13.22 -25.33
N LYS A 147 -3.65 -13.89 -24.51
CA LYS A 147 -2.77 -14.99 -24.97
C LYS A 147 -3.60 -16.15 -25.53
N ARG A 148 -4.64 -16.59 -24.82
CA ARG A 148 -5.54 -17.65 -25.30
C ARG A 148 -6.23 -17.26 -26.61
N TYR A 149 -6.77 -16.04 -26.69
CA TYR A 149 -7.43 -15.54 -27.90
C TYR A 149 -6.48 -15.50 -29.09
N LYS A 150 -5.27 -14.96 -28.91
CA LYS A 150 -4.24 -14.92 -29.95
C LYS A 150 -3.87 -16.31 -30.42
N THR A 151 -3.57 -17.24 -29.50
CA THR A 151 -3.25 -18.62 -29.86
C THR A 151 -4.39 -19.30 -30.59
N PHE A 152 -5.64 -19.10 -30.14
CA PHE A 152 -6.82 -19.65 -30.79
C PHE A 152 -6.95 -19.15 -32.24
N LEU A 153 -6.94 -17.83 -32.46
CA LEU A 153 -7.02 -17.25 -33.80
C LEU A 153 -5.86 -17.70 -34.70
N GLU A 154 -4.66 -17.81 -34.15
CA GLU A 154 -3.46 -18.18 -34.89
C GLU A 154 -3.58 -19.59 -35.50
N HIS A 155 -4.23 -20.52 -34.80
CA HIS A 155 -4.34 -21.93 -35.21
C HIS A 155 -5.71 -22.29 -35.78
N LEU A 156 -6.58 -21.29 -36.02
CA LEU A 156 -7.83 -21.54 -36.72
C LEU A 156 -7.55 -21.98 -38.17
N PRO A 157 -8.19 -23.05 -38.66
CA PRO A 157 -8.01 -23.52 -40.04
C PRO A 157 -8.45 -22.49 -41.09
N GLY A 158 -9.45 -21.66 -40.77
CA GLY A 158 -9.91 -20.59 -41.64
C GLY A 158 -8.99 -19.36 -41.60
N GLY A 159 -8.89 -18.65 -42.74
CA GLY A 159 -8.22 -17.36 -42.80
C GLY A 159 -9.00 -16.31 -42.01
N VAL A 160 -8.35 -15.69 -41.02
CA VAL A 160 -8.93 -14.62 -40.21
C VAL A 160 -8.20 -13.31 -40.51
N LEU A 161 -8.96 -12.30 -40.94
CA LEU A 161 -8.54 -10.91 -41.03
C LEU A 161 -9.38 -10.07 -40.07
N VAL A 162 -8.74 -9.16 -39.33
CA VAL A 162 -9.43 -8.13 -38.54
C VAL A 162 -9.05 -6.78 -39.10
N PHE A 163 -10.02 -5.89 -39.23
CA PHE A 163 -9.87 -4.55 -39.77
C PHE A 163 -10.35 -3.48 -38.79
N ASN A 164 -9.77 -2.29 -38.86
CA ASN A 164 -10.23 -1.13 -38.09
C ASN A 164 -11.44 -0.44 -38.78
N GLN A 165 -11.93 0.65 -38.19
CA GLN A 165 -13.07 1.42 -38.72
C GLN A 165 -12.80 2.03 -40.11
N GLU A 166 -11.54 2.24 -40.49
CA GLU A 166 -11.14 2.74 -41.81
C GLU A 166 -11.00 1.62 -42.86
N GLY A 167 -11.26 0.37 -42.47
CA GLY A 167 -11.14 -0.81 -43.32
C GLY A 167 -9.69 -1.27 -43.53
N MET A 168 -8.75 -0.84 -42.69
CA MET A 168 -7.35 -1.25 -42.72
C MET A 168 -7.17 -2.55 -41.95
N VAL A 169 -6.47 -3.52 -42.51
CA VAL A 169 -6.17 -4.78 -41.81
C VAL A 169 -5.24 -4.51 -40.63
N ILE A 170 -5.66 -4.86 -39.43
CA ILE A 170 -4.88 -4.74 -38.18
C ILE A 170 -4.40 -6.09 -37.65
N TYR A 171 -4.92 -7.19 -38.17
CA TYR A 171 -4.49 -8.55 -37.81
C TYR A 171 -4.77 -9.54 -38.94
N ALA A 172 -3.85 -10.49 -39.12
CA ALA A 172 -4.00 -11.66 -39.98
C ALA A 172 -3.41 -12.90 -39.27
N ASN A 173 -4.15 -14.02 -39.25
CA ASN A 173 -3.62 -15.30 -38.77
C ASN A 173 -2.77 -16.00 -39.84
N ILE A 174 -2.07 -17.09 -39.47
CA ILE A 174 -1.20 -17.81 -40.42
C ILE A 174 -1.96 -18.38 -41.61
N SER A 175 -3.18 -18.88 -41.40
CA SER A 175 -4.04 -19.43 -42.45
C SER A 175 -4.41 -18.35 -43.48
N ALA A 176 -4.70 -17.12 -43.04
CA ALA A 176 -4.96 -15.99 -43.96
C ALA A 176 -3.73 -15.63 -44.78
N VAL A 177 -2.54 -15.62 -44.16
CA VAL A 177 -1.26 -15.37 -44.87
C VAL A 177 -1.07 -16.41 -45.98
N GLN A 178 -1.29 -17.69 -45.66
CA GLN A 178 -1.16 -18.80 -46.62
C GLN A 178 -2.21 -18.73 -47.74
N LEU A 179 -3.48 -18.52 -47.40
CA LEU A 179 -4.59 -18.45 -48.36
C LEU A 179 -4.45 -17.25 -49.32
N LEU A 180 -3.92 -16.13 -48.83
CA LEU A 180 -3.67 -14.94 -49.64
C LEU A 180 -2.32 -14.97 -50.37
N GLY A 181 -1.52 -16.02 -50.20
CA GLY A 181 -0.22 -16.18 -50.86
C GLY A 181 0.85 -15.17 -50.42
N ALA A 182 0.70 -14.55 -49.25
CA ALA A 182 1.68 -13.62 -48.70
C ALA A 182 2.84 -14.37 -48.04
N LYS A 183 4.02 -13.73 -47.95
CA LYS A 183 5.20 -14.35 -47.32
C LYS A 183 5.19 -14.22 -45.81
N GLN A 184 4.65 -13.11 -45.31
CA GLN A 184 4.64 -12.77 -43.89
C GLN A 184 3.45 -11.85 -43.56
N LYS A 185 3.07 -11.78 -42.28
CA LYS A 185 1.92 -10.99 -41.82
C LYS A 185 2.03 -9.50 -42.13
N SER A 186 3.24 -8.95 -42.05
CA SER A 186 3.54 -7.55 -42.37
C SER A 186 3.24 -7.17 -43.81
N ASP A 187 3.14 -8.14 -44.72
CA ASP A 187 2.76 -7.88 -46.12
C ASP A 187 1.24 -7.67 -46.26
N ILE A 188 0.44 -7.96 -45.23
CA ILE A 188 -1.03 -7.84 -45.24
C ILE A 188 -1.49 -6.78 -44.21
N VAL A 189 -0.89 -6.76 -43.02
CA VAL A 189 -1.24 -5.79 -41.97
C VAL A 189 -0.90 -4.38 -42.44
N GLY A 190 -1.84 -3.45 -42.28
CA GLY A 190 -1.74 -2.08 -42.77
C GLY A 190 -2.20 -1.89 -44.21
N ILE A 191 -2.75 -2.92 -44.85
CA ILE A 191 -3.35 -2.81 -46.19
C ILE A 191 -4.86 -2.60 -46.08
N PRO A 192 -5.47 -1.72 -46.90
CA PRO A 192 -6.93 -1.59 -46.99
C PRO A 192 -7.57 -2.90 -47.51
N MET A 193 -8.63 -3.38 -46.85
CA MET A 193 -9.33 -4.61 -47.23
C MET A 193 -9.72 -4.66 -48.73
N ARG A 194 -10.14 -3.52 -49.30
CA ARG A 194 -10.49 -3.38 -50.73
C ARG A 194 -9.38 -3.77 -51.71
N LYS A 195 -8.10 -3.74 -51.30
CA LYS A 195 -6.98 -4.17 -52.14
C LYS A 195 -6.76 -5.69 -52.10
N ILE A 196 -7.26 -6.36 -51.07
CA ILE A 196 -7.10 -7.80 -50.84
C ILE A 196 -8.22 -8.58 -51.52
N CYS A 197 -9.45 -8.07 -51.49
CA CYS A 197 -10.65 -8.74 -52.03
C CYS A 197 -10.98 -8.42 -53.50
N ARG A 198 -10.01 -7.99 -54.32
CA ARG A 198 -10.27 -7.73 -55.75
C ARG A 198 -10.23 -9.04 -56.53
N ASP A 199 -11.41 -9.48 -56.99
CA ASP A 199 -11.57 -10.24 -58.24
C ASP A 199 -11.21 -9.35 -59.45
#